data_AF-A0A959TGU0-F1
#
_entry.id   AF-A0A959TGU0-F1
#
_cell.length_a   1.000
_cell.length_b   1.000
_cell.length_c   1.000
_cell.angle_alpha   90.00
_cell.angle_beta   90.00
_cell.angle_gamma   90.00
#
_symmetry.space_group_name_H-M   'P 1'
#
loop_
_entity.id
_entity.type
_entity.pdbx_description
1 polymer ?
#
loop_
_entity_poly.entity_id
_entity_poly.type
_entity_poly.pdbx_seq_one_letter_code
_entity_poly.pdbx_strand_id
1 'polypeptide(L)'
;RFYEALFTDKLLNERSRRIMFSPAALDNGDPISTGPGWMNWPLAGVAISEHSGGFRTGFSSQALVVPEDRFMVIVLSNLKGLDDGQSGADFSLAKELAALYYPEMEPLSRRAPAEDPSPELSAAHLEFIRQLASPEARADVHEHFPYTYYSTRLKEAMAQVVSLTYLGERDVQGEEMEFFDVPIHTLRYYRLGGEQHWYTTVYLDEAERVVFVDHP
;
A
#
# COMPACT_ATOMS: atom_id res chain seq x y z
N ARG A 1 -24.19 6.93 -6.87
CA ARG A 1 -25.34 6.48 -6.04
C ARG A 1 -24.94 5.45 -5.00
N PHE A 2 -24.54 4.21 -5.35
CA PHE A 2 -24.11 3.23 -4.34
C PHE A 2 -22.94 3.75 -3.49
N TYR A 3 -21.85 4.15 -4.15
CA TYR A 3 -20.66 4.67 -3.47
C TYR A 3 -20.90 5.97 -2.69
N GLU A 4 -21.67 6.89 -3.27
CA GLU A 4 -22.16 8.09 -2.57
C GLU A 4 -22.90 7.72 -1.27
N ALA A 5 -23.72 6.65 -1.29
CA ALA A 5 -24.43 6.20 -0.09
C ALA A 5 -23.50 5.65 1.00
N LEU A 6 -22.28 5.19 0.66
CA LEU A 6 -21.28 4.75 1.65
C LEU A 6 -20.81 5.92 2.52
N PHE A 7 -20.66 7.12 1.94
CA PHE A 7 -20.19 8.33 2.64
C PHE A 7 -21.30 9.13 3.33
N THR A 8 -22.54 8.66 3.27
CA THR A 8 -23.69 9.30 3.92
C THR A 8 -24.34 8.35 4.90
N ASP A 9 -25.20 8.86 5.77
CA ASP A 9 -25.94 8.02 6.72
C ASP A 9 -27.17 7.34 6.09
N LYS A 10 -27.24 7.28 4.76
CA LYS A 10 -28.32 6.61 4.02
C LYS A 10 -28.19 5.09 4.05
N LEU A 11 -26.96 4.57 4.12
CA LEU A 11 -26.69 3.12 4.17
C LEU A 11 -25.92 2.72 5.42
N LEU A 12 -24.91 3.51 5.81
CA LEU A 12 -24.02 3.21 6.93
C LEU A 12 -24.03 4.37 7.91
N ASN A 13 -24.18 4.08 9.20
CA ASN A 13 -23.86 5.07 10.24
C ASN A 13 -22.34 5.31 10.30
N GLU A 14 -21.93 6.37 11.00
CA GLU A 14 -20.52 6.74 11.13
C GLU A 14 -19.63 5.60 11.66
N ARG A 15 -20.09 4.88 12.69
CA ARG A 15 -19.35 3.76 13.26
C ARG A 15 -19.12 2.63 12.25
N SER A 16 -20.15 2.23 11.51
CA SER A 16 -20.05 1.21 10.48
C SER A 16 -19.14 1.65 9.33
N ARG A 17 -19.20 2.93 8.94
CA ARG A 17 -18.31 3.51 7.93
C ARG A 17 -16.85 3.51 8.38
N ARG A 18 -16.58 3.84 9.64
CA ARG A 18 -15.22 3.75 10.22
C ARG A 18 -14.69 2.32 10.17
N ILE A 19 -15.48 1.35 10.62
CA ILE A 19 -15.09 -0.07 10.56
C ILE A 19 -14.84 -0.53 9.12
N MET A 20 -15.66 -0.07 8.16
CA MET A 20 -15.53 -0.43 6.74
C MET A 20 -14.19 0.01 6.13
N PHE A 21 -13.74 1.23 6.46
CA PHE A 21 -12.59 1.89 5.85
C PHE A 21 -11.35 1.94 6.75
N SER A 22 -11.28 1.08 7.76
CA SER A 22 -10.10 0.95 8.63
C SER A 22 -9.56 -0.48 8.57
N PRO A 23 -8.25 -0.68 8.72
CA PRO A 23 -7.69 -2.00 9.01
C PRO A 23 -8.39 -2.64 10.22
N ALA A 24 -8.41 -3.97 10.27
CA ALA A 24 -8.95 -4.72 11.39
C ALA A 24 -7.82 -5.47 12.11
N ALA A 25 -8.17 -6.16 13.21
CA ALA A 25 -7.29 -7.08 13.91
C ALA A 25 -7.95 -8.46 14.00
N LEU A 26 -7.14 -9.51 13.94
CA LEU A 26 -7.56 -10.88 14.23
C LEU A 26 -7.75 -11.08 15.75
N ASP A 27 -8.37 -12.19 16.14
CA ASP A 27 -8.62 -12.52 17.56
C ASP A 27 -7.33 -12.65 18.39
N ASN A 28 -6.18 -12.89 17.73
CA ASN A 28 -4.86 -12.92 18.35
C ASN A 28 -4.18 -11.54 18.43
N GLY A 29 -4.83 -10.47 17.96
CA GLY A 29 -4.30 -9.11 17.93
C GLY A 29 -3.51 -8.77 16.66
N ASP A 30 -3.27 -9.73 15.77
CA ASP A 30 -2.50 -9.45 14.55
C ASP A 30 -3.25 -8.49 13.63
N PRO A 31 -2.61 -7.42 13.14
CA PRO A 31 -3.24 -6.51 12.21
C PRO A 31 -3.50 -7.16 10.85
N ILE A 32 -4.64 -6.85 10.27
CA ILE A 32 -5.00 -7.20 8.89
C ILE A 32 -5.45 -5.94 8.15
N SER A 33 -5.04 -5.82 6.90
CA SER A 33 -5.40 -4.69 6.05
C SER A 33 -6.88 -4.68 5.65
N THR A 34 -7.70 -5.67 6.02
CA THR A 34 -9.05 -5.79 5.48
C THR A 34 -10.11 -5.26 6.43
N GLY A 35 -10.98 -4.39 5.92
CA GLY A 35 -12.28 -4.07 6.52
C GLY A 35 -13.41 -4.83 5.81
N PRO A 36 -14.67 -4.73 6.28
CA PRO A 36 -15.83 -5.33 5.60
C PRO A 36 -15.95 -4.96 4.12
N GLY A 37 -15.45 -5.83 3.24
CA GLY A 37 -15.50 -5.68 1.78
C GLY A 37 -14.49 -4.69 1.19
N TRP A 38 -13.41 -4.36 1.91
CA TRP A 38 -12.36 -3.45 1.45
C TRP A 38 -10.97 -3.88 1.92
N MET A 39 -9.96 -3.63 1.10
CA MET A 39 -8.56 -3.66 1.52
C MET A 39 -8.11 -2.23 1.82
N ASN A 40 -7.61 -2.00 3.04
CA ASN A 40 -7.25 -0.73 3.64
C ASN A 40 -5.74 -0.72 3.90
N TRP A 41 -5.03 0.18 3.24
CA TRP A 41 -3.57 0.21 3.21
C TRP A 41 -3.08 1.62 2.82
N PRO A 42 -1.83 1.99 3.13
CA PRO A 42 -1.33 3.29 2.74
C PRO A 42 -0.77 3.19 1.32
N LEU A 43 -1.09 4.19 0.51
CA LEU A 43 -0.52 4.35 -0.81
C LEU A 43 0.17 5.70 -0.90
N ALA A 44 1.50 5.69 -0.98
CA ALA A 44 2.35 6.88 -1.00
C ALA A 44 2.01 7.91 0.11
N GLY A 45 1.70 7.42 1.31
CA GLY A 45 1.31 8.27 2.43
C GLY A 45 -0.12 8.81 2.36
N VAL A 46 -1.01 8.16 1.62
CA VAL A 46 -2.44 8.43 1.66
C VAL A 46 -3.16 7.17 2.10
N ALA A 47 -4.00 7.26 3.12
CA ALA A 47 -4.82 6.13 3.55
C ALA A 47 -5.88 5.84 2.48
N ILE A 48 -5.80 4.66 1.87
CA ILE A 48 -6.75 4.24 0.84
C ILE A 48 -7.53 3.01 1.24
N SER A 49 -8.71 2.87 0.65
CA SER A 49 -9.47 1.63 0.61
C SER A 49 -9.66 1.21 -0.84
N GLU A 50 -9.43 -0.05 -1.16
CA GLU A 50 -9.61 -0.57 -2.52
C GLU A 50 -10.32 -1.92 -2.53
N HIS A 51 -10.97 -2.19 -3.65
CA HIS A 51 -11.56 -3.49 -3.92
C HIS A 51 -11.57 -3.74 -5.42
N SER A 52 -11.11 -4.92 -5.81
CA SER A 52 -11.15 -5.39 -7.19
C SER A 52 -12.32 -6.35 -7.41
N GLY A 53 -12.79 -6.44 -8.65
CA GLY A 53 -13.85 -7.36 -9.04
C GLY A 53 -13.47 -8.06 -10.33
N GLY A 54 -13.76 -9.35 -10.39
CA GLY A 54 -13.55 -10.16 -11.58
C GLY A 54 -14.73 -11.10 -11.78
N PHE A 55 -15.22 -11.19 -13.01
CA PHE A 55 -16.32 -12.10 -13.33
C PHE A 55 -15.92 -13.04 -14.47
N ARG A 56 -16.31 -14.32 -14.35
CA ARG A 56 -15.92 -15.40 -15.27
C ARG A 56 -16.28 -15.16 -16.74
N THR A 57 -17.22 -14.25 -17.02
CA THR A 57 -17.63 -13.92 -18.40
C THR A 57 -16.81 -12.77 -19.01
N GLY A 58 -15.69 -12.38 -18.40
CA GLY A 58 -14.78 -11.41 -19.01
C GLY A 58 -14.93 -9.98 -18.51
N PHE A 59 -15.57 -9.73 -17.37
CA PHE A 59 -15.64 -8.38 -16.78
C PHE A 59 -14.65 -8.22 -15.63
N SER A 60 -14.15 -7.01 -15.46
CA SER A 60 -13.36 -6.61 -14.30
C SER A 60 -13.71 -5.21 -13.82
N SER A 61 -13.37 -4.93 -12.57
CA SER A 61 -13.59 -3.65 -11.93
C SER A 61 -12.50 -3.36 -10.92
N GLN A 62 -12.22 -2.08 -10.71
CA GLN A 62 -11.39 -1.60 -9.62
C GLN A 62 -12.06 -0.39 -8.97
N ALA A 63 -12.11 -0.38 -7.65
CA ALA A 63 -12.44 0.81 -6.87
C ALA A 63 -11.23 1.19 -6.01
N LEU A 64 -10.87 2.47 -6.00
CA LEU A 64 -9.91 3.08 -5.08
C LEU A 64 -10.62 4.25 -4.41
N VAL A 65 -10.46 4.35 -3.09
CA VAL A 65 -11.15 5.30 -2.23
C VAL A 65 -10.14 6.00 -1.35
N VAL A 66 -10.28 7.31 -1.20
CA VAL A 66 -9.66 8.08 -0.12
C VAL A 66 -10.80 8.48 0.82
N PRO A 67 -11.02 7.74 1.93
CA PRO A 67 -12.24 7.87 2.73
C PRO A 67 -12.41 9.25 3.37
N GLU A 68 -11.30 9.85 3.82
CA GLU A 68 -11.27 11.15 4.49
C GLU A 68 -11.83 12.26 3.58
N ASP A 69 -11.39 12.28 2.34
CA ASP A 69 -11.80 13.28 1.34
C ASP A 69 -13.09 12.92 0.61
N ARG A 70 -13.65 11.73 0.88
CA ARG A 70 -14.79 11.15 0.13
C ARG A 70 -14.50 11.11 -1.37
N PHE A 71 -13.24 10.93 -1.73
CA PHE A 71 -12.77 10.82 -3.10
C PHE A 71 -12.77 9.35 -3.54
N MET A 72 -13.07 9.11 -4.80
CA MET A 72 -13.12 7.76 -5.35
C MET A 72 -12.83 7.73 -6.84
N VAL A 73 -12.05 6.72 -7.24
CA VAL A 73 -11.89 6.29 -8.62
C VAL A 73 -12.57 4.94 -8.79
N ILE A 74 -13.37 4.81 -9.84
CA ILE A 74 -14.00 3.55 -10.22
C ILE A 74 -13.64 3.28 -11.68
N VAL A 75 -13.02 2.14 -11.94
CA VAL A 75 -12.73 1.65 -13.28
C VAL A 75 -13.57 0.41 -13.52
N LEU A 76 -14.31 0.38 -14.62
CA LEU A 76 -15.11 -0.76 -15.06
C LEU A 76 -14.64 -1.16 -16.44
N SER A 77 -14.41 -2.45 -16.65
CA SER A 77 -13.95 -2.97 -17.93
C SER A 77 -14.73 -4.23 -18.33
N ASN A 78 -15.01 -4.34 -19.63
CA ASN A 78 -15.50 -5.54 -20.28
C ASN A 78 -14.36 -6.46 -20.76
N LEU A 79 -13.15 -6.24 -20.26
CA LEU A 79 -11.98 -7.06 -20.50
C LEU A 79 -11.40 -7.55 -19.17
N LYS A 80 -11.73 -8.78 -18.80
CA LYS A 80 -10.99 -9.53 -17.79
C LYS A 80 -9.67 -9.95 -18.43
N GLY A 81 -8.58 -9.59 -17.77
CA GLY A 81 -7.25 -10.04 -18.17
C GLY A 81 -7.11 -11.55 -18.21
N LEU A 82 -6.00 -12.00 -18.80
CA LEU A 82 -5.52 -13.34 -18.55
C LEU A 82 -5.19 -13.47 -17.05
N ASP A 83 -5.11 -14.71 -16.54
CA ASP A 83 -4.74 -14.98 -15.14
C ASP A 83 -3.29 -14.52 -14.80
N ASP A 84 -2.60 -13.84 -15.72
CA ASP A 84 -1.31 -13.19 -15.56
C ASP A 84 -1.39 -11.76 -14.97
N GLY A 85 -2.60 -11.27 -14.67
CA GLY A 85 -2.82 -10.00 -13.99
C GLY A 85 -3.19 -8.82 -14.91
N GLN A 86 -3.28 -9.00 -16.22
CA GLN A 86 -3.56 -7.90 -17.16
C GLN A 86 -5.06 -7.59 -17.31
N SER A 87 -5.72 -7.14 -16.24
CA SER A 87 -7.13 -6.68 -16.28
C SER A 87 -7.27 -5.32 -16.96
N GLY A 88 -8.33 -5.11 -17.75
CA GLY A 88 -8.63 -3.76 -18.27
C GLY A 88 -9.11 -2.77 -17.20
N ALA A 89 -9.41 -3.24 -16.00
CA ALA A 89 -9.65 -2.45 -14.80
C ALA A 89 -8.70 -2.96 -13.71
N ASP A 90 -7.43 -2.56 -13.79
CA ASP A 90 -6.41 -2.90 -12.81
C ASP A 90 -6.21 -1.77 -11.78
N PHE A 91 -5.52 -2.11 -10.70
CA PHE A 91 -5.19 -1.15 -9.64
C PHE A 91 -4.27 -0.03 -10.12
N SER A 92 -3.33 -0.33 -11.02
CA SER A 92 -2.39 0.64 -11.59
C SER A 92 -3.11 1.79 -12.30
N LEU A 93 -4.12 1.52 -13.11
CA LEU A 93 -4.92 2.52 -13.80
C LEU A 93 -5.74 3.35 -12.80
N ALA A 94 -6.35 2.73 -11.79
CA ALA A 94 -7.07 3.47 -10.76
C ALA A 94 -6.15 4.43 -9.98
N LYS A 95 -4.94 3.97 -9.65
CA LYS A 95 -3.88 4.77 -9.03
C LYS A 95 -3.43 5.92 -9.93
N GLU A 96 -3.19 5.68 -11.22
CA GLU A 96 -2.79 6.72 -12.16
C GLU A 96 -3.85 7.83 -12.30
N LEU A 97 -5.14 7.46 -12.28
CA LEU A 97 -6.25 8.42 -12.28
C LEU A 97 -6.33 9.19 -10.95
N ALA A 98 -6.12 8.51 -9.82
CA ALA A 98 -6.08 9.15 -8.51
C ALA A 98 -4.92 10.15 -8.39
N ALA A 99 -3.76 9.83 -8.98
CA ALA A 99 -2.57 10.68 -8.99
C ALA A 99 -2.78 12.03 -9.69
N LEU A 100 -3.82 12.19 -10.51
CA LEU A 100 -4.21 13.49 -11.08
C LEU A 100 -4.74 14.48 -10.01
N TYR A 101 -5.20 13.95 -8.87
CA TYR A 101 -5.74 14.71 -7.74
C TYR A 101 -4.86 14.62 -6.49
N TYR A 102 -4.08 13.53 -6.36
CA TYR A 102 -3.13 13.29 -5.27
C TYR A 102 -1.71 13.13 -5.86
N PRO A 103 -0.95 14.22 -6.06
CA PRO A 103 0.40 14.17 -6.63
C PRO A 103 1.35 13.22 -5.87
N GLU A 104 1.08 12.97 -4.59
CA GLU A 104 1.79 12.02 -3.75
C GLU A 104 1.76 10.59 -4.34
N MET A 105 0.64 10.21 -4.96
CA MET A 105 0.44 8.90 -5.59
C MET A 105 1.07 8.77 -6.99
N GLU A 106 1.79 9.79 -7.47
CA GLU A 106 2.47 9.69 -8.76
C GLU A 106 3.38 8.46 -8.84
N PRO A 107 3.41 7.75 -9.99
CA PRO A 107 4.25 6.57 -10.14
C PRO A 107 5.73 6.86 -9.82
N LEU A 108 6.29 6.14 -8.85
CA LEU A 108 7.70 6.25 -8.46
C LEU A 108 8.66 5.99 -9.63
N SER A 109 8.22 5.30 -10.69
CA SER A 109 8.98 5.10 -11.93
C SER A 109 9.30 6.40 -12.68
N ARG A 110 8.59 7.50 -12.39
CA ARG A 110 8.85 8.82 -12.95
C ARG A 110 9.88 9.62 -12.13
N ARG A 111 10.24 9.17 -10.93
CA ARG A 111 11.21 9.85 -10.08
C ARG A 111 12.63 9.49 -10.52
N ALA A 112 13.48 10.51 -10.58
CA ALA A 112 14.92 10.30 -10.78
C ALA A 112 15.56 9.79 -9.47
N PRO A 113 16.64 8.99 -9.55
CA PRO A 113 17.46 8.68 -8.38
C PRO A 113 17.90 9.96 -7.66
N ALA A 114 17.86 9.92 -6.33
CA ALA A 114 18.33 11.00 -5.46
C ALA A 114 19.59 10.58 -4.71
N GLU A 115 20.34 11.55 -4.18
CA GLU A 115 21.42 11.28 -3.22
C GLU A 115 20.82 10.73 -1.92
N ASP A 116 21.38 9.64 -1.41
CA ASP A 116 20.87 8.99 -0.20
C ASP A 116 21.51 9.63 1.04
N PRO A 117 20.72 10.32 1.89
CA PRO A 117 21.24 10.94 3.11
C PRO A 117 21.62 9.91 4.19
N SER A 118 21.19 8.65 4.04
CA SER A 118 21.45 7.59 5.03
C SER A 118 21.63 6.22 4.36
N PRO A 119 22.77 5.99 3.68
CA PRO A 119 23.04 4.75 2.97
C PRO A 119 22.96 3.50 3.86
N GLU A 120 23.33 3.61 5.14
CA GLU A 120 23.27 2.53 6.12
C GLU A 120 21.83 2.08 6.38
N LEU A 121 20.90 3.03 6.49
CA LEU A 121 19.48 2.75 6.68
C LEU A 121 18.88 2.11 5.41
N SER A 122 19.23 2.61 4.23
CA SER A 122 18.84 1.99 2.96
C SER A 122 19.39 0.57 2.80
N ALA A 123 20.60 0.29 3.30
CA ALA A 123 21.15 -1.08 3.34
C ALA A 123 20.36 -1.98 4.30
N ALA A 124 19.94 -1.47 5.46
CA ALA A 124 19.07 -2.20 6.38
C ALA A 124 17.70 -2.52 5.75
N HIS A 125 17.11 -1.57 5.03
CA HIS A 125 15.85 -1.79 4.29
C HIS A 125 15.99 -2.84 3.19
N LEU A 126 17.09 -2.83 2.42
CA LEU A 126 17.34 -3.86 1.42
C LEU A 126 17.41 -5.25 2.07
N GLU A 127 18.11 -5.37 3.20
CA GLU A 127 18.20 -6.63 3.92
C GLU A 127 16.86 -7.07 4.51
N PHE A 128 16.06 -6.13 5.04
CA PHE A 128 14.69 -6.39 5.46
C PHE A 128 13.82 -6.92 4.32
N ILE A 129 13.81 -6.25 3.17
CA ILE A 129 13.02 -6.64 2.00
C ILE A 129 13.39 -8.06 1.54
N ARG A 130 14.68 -8.41 1.51
CA ARG A 130 15.13 -9.77 1.17
C ARG A 130 14.66 -10.82 2.16
N GLN A 131 14.61 -10.46 3.43
CA GLN A 131 14.25 -11.35 4.52
C GLN A 131 12.74 -11.33 4.84
N LEU A 132 11.91 -10.66 4.04
CA LEU A 132 10.45 -10.60 4.26
C LEU A 132 9.78 -11.99 4.34
N ALA A 133 10.42 -13.01 3.76
CA ALA A 133 10.01 -14.41 3.85
C ALA A 133 10.31 -15.10 5.20
N SER A 134 11.21 -14.53 6.01
CA SER A 134 11.70 -15.08 7.28
C SER A 134 11.31 -14.13 8.43
N PRO A 135 10.13 -14.32 9.06
CA PRO A 135 9.59 -13.41 10.07
C PRO A 135 10.28 -13.61 11.44
N GLU A 136 11.60 -13.50 11.48
CA GLU A 136 12.34 -13.44 12.73
C GLU A 136 12.15 -12.05 13.37
N ALA A 137 12.10 -12.01 14.71
CA ALA A 137 11.99 -10.74 15.43
C ALA A 137 13.24 -9.89 15.16
N ARG A 138 13.05 -8.67 14.65
CA ARG A 138 14.13 -7.73 14.35
C ARG A 138 13.88 -6.39 15.03
N ALA A 139 14.96 -5.75 15.49
CA ALA A 139 14.88 -4.47 16.19
C ALA A 139 14.52 -3.30 15.27
N ASP A 140 14.77 -3.44 13.97
CA ASP A 140 14.50 -2.43 12.93
C ASP A 140 13.10 -2.56 12.30
N VAL A 141 12.24 -3.42 12.85
CA VAL A 141 10.87 -3.65 12.37
C VAL A 141 9.91 -3.42 13.52
N HIS A 142 8.80 -2.72 13.25
CA HIS A 142 7.78 -2.49 14.26
C HIS A 142 7.06 -3.79 14.61
N GLU A 143 6.66 -3.97 15.88
CA GLU A 143 6.00 -5.20 16.34
C GLU A 143 4.64 -5.45 15.67
N HIS A 144 4.01 -4.39 15.16
CA HIS A 144 2.74 -4.42 14.40
C HIS A 144 2.93 -4.60 12.88
N PHE A 145 4.13 -4.95 12.40
CA PHE A 145 4.34 -5.17 10.97
C PHE A 145 3.45 -6.31 10.44
N PRO A 146 2.64 -6.11 9.38
CA PRO A 146 1.62 -7.06 8.95
C PRO A 146 2.19 -8.17 8.05
N TYR A 147 3.00 -9.09 8.59
CA TYR A 147 3.63 -10.15 7.78
C TYR A 147 2.65 -11.01 6.96
N THR A 148 1.40 -11.15 7.40
CA THR A 148 0.34 -11.90 6.73
C THR A 148 -0.19 -11.21 5.48
N TYR A 149 0.03 -9.89 5.34
CA TYR A 149 -0.36 -9.11 4.17
C TYR A 149 0.39 -9.54 2.90
N TYR A 150 1.65 -9.90 3.05
CA TYR A 150 2.51 -10.24 1.91
C TYR A 150 2.32 -11.71 1.53
N SER A 151 1.83 -11.95 0.31
CA SER A 151 1.68 -13.31 -0.24
C SER A 151 3.03 -14.04 -0.32
N THR A 152 3.01 -15.37 -0.26
CA THR A 152 4.23 -16.19 -0.42
C THR A 152 4.99 -15.84 -1.70
N ARG A 153 4.27 -15.71 -2.82
CA ARG A 153 4.85 -15.33 -4.12
C ARG A 153 5.55 -13.98 -4.05
N LEU A 154 4.94 -12.99 -3.38
CA LEU A 154 5.55 -11.67 -3.21
C LEU A 154 6.81 -11.74 -2.33
N LYS A 155 6.76 -12.48 -1.23
CA LYS A 155 7.92 -12.71 -0.35
C LYS A 155 9.09 -13.36 -1.10
N GLU A 156 8.81 -14.39 -1.90
CA GLU A 156 9.79 -15.05 -2.77
C GLU A 156 10.38 -14.08 -3.79
N ALA A 157 9.54 -13.24 -4.40
CA ALA A 157 9.97 -12.23 -5.35
C ALA A 157 10.90 -11.20 -4.68
N MET A 158 10.53 -10.70 -3.49
CA MET A 158 11.34 -9.75 -2.72
C MET A 158 12.69 -10.33 -2.26
N ALA A 159 12.76 -11.63 -1.99
CA ALA A 159 14.02 -12.32 -1.69
C ALA A 159 15.05 -12.28 -2.84
N GLN A 160 14.61 -12.06 -4.09
CA GLN A 160 15.49 -11.96 -5.27
C GLN A 160 16.02 -10.55 -5.54
N VAL A 161 15.64 -9.55 -4.75
CA VAL A 161 16.10 -8.16 -4.94
C VAL A 161 17.61 -8.09 -4.67
N VAL A 162 18.38 -7.62 -5.65
CA VAL A 162 19.85 -7.53 -5.58
C VAL A 162 20.35 -6.14 -5.20
N SER A 163 19.57 -5.10 -5.45
CA SER A 163 19.96 -3.72 -5.19
C SER A 163 18.76 -2.84 -4.88
N LEU A 164 19.04 -1.68 -4.31
CA LEU A 164 18.06 -0.67 -3.98
C LEU A 164 18.64 0.69 -4.39
N THR A 165 17.86 1.47 -5.13
CA THR A 165 18.17 2.86 -5.51
C THR A 165 17.23 3.78 -4.76
N TYR A 166 17.79 4.71 -3.99
CA TYR A 166 17.02 5.75 -3.29
C TYR A 166 16.43 6.75 -4.28
N LEU A 167 15.14 7.07 -4.10
CA LEU A 167 14.38 8.00 -4.96
C LEU A 167 13.92 9.25 -4.20
N GLY A 168 14.30 9.39 -2.93
CA GLY A 168 13.88 10.47 -2.04
C GLY A 168 13.09 9.96 -0.83
N GLU A 169 12.66 10.91 -0.02
CA GLU A 169 11.82 10.68 1.16
C GLU A 169 10.83 11.82 1.36
N ARG A 170 9.85 11.58 2.23
CA ARG A 170 8.91 12.59 2.71
C ARG A 170 8.83 12.46 4.23
N ASP A 171 9.15 13.55 4.91
CA ASP A 171 8.82 13.74 6.31
C ASP A 171 7.33 14.04 6.40
N VAL A 172 6.62 13.21 7.16
CA VAL A 172 5.18 13.34 7.43
C VAL A 172 4.93 13.60 8.92
N GLN A 173 5.97 13.97 9.68
CA GLN A 173 5.84 14.34 11.08
C GLN A 173 4.92 15.57 11.21
N GLY A 174 3.75 15.36 11.81
CA GLY A 174 2.71 16.38 11.97
C GLY A 174 1.53 16.24 10.99
N GLU A 175 1.60 15.32 10.03
CA GLU A 175 0.42 14.79 9.36
C GLU A 175 -0.26 13.77 10.30
N GLU A 176 -1.59 13.72 10.34
CA GLU A 176 -2.33 12.65 11.05
C GLU A 176 -2.24 11.35 10.22
N MET A 177 -1.04 10.77 10.11
CA MET A 177 -0.79 9.53 9.40
C MET A 177 -0.51 8.40 10.37
N GLU A 178 -1.39 7.41 10.36
CA GLU A 178 -1.28 6.22 11.19
C GLU A 178 -1.52 4.97 10.34
N PHE A 179 -0.74 3.92 10.59
CA PHE A 179 -0.98 2.63 9.99
C PHE A 179 -0.86 1.50 11.00
N PHE A 180 -1.87 0.64 11.08
CA PHE A 180 -1.96 -0.43 12.08
C PHE A 180 -1.77 0.06 13.52
N ASP A 181 -2.41 1.19 13.86
CA ASP A 181 -2.28 1.87 15.16
C ASP A 181 -0.85 2.39 15.45
N VAL A 182 -0.02 2.57 14.41
CA VAL A 182 1.35 3.10 14.51
C VAL A 182 1.47 4.42 13.74
N PRO A 183 1.82 5.54 14.42
CA PRO A 183 2.12 6.80 13.75
C PRO A 183 3.29 6.67 12.77
N ILE A 184 3.11 7.19 11.56
CA ILE A 184 4.15 7.22 10.55
C ILE A 184 4.83 8.59 10.56
N HIS A 185 6.16 8.60 10.56
CA HIS A 185 6.97 9.81 10.55
C HIS A 185 7.67 10.04 9.22
N THR A 186 8.15 8.97 8.58
CA THR A 186 8.94 9.09 7.35
C THR A 186 8.51 8.06 6.31
N LEU A 187 8.41 8.52 5.07
CA LEU A 187 8.22 7.69 3.88
C LEU A 187 9.52 7.69 3.08
N ARG A 188 10.12 6.53 2.82
CA ARG A 188 11.30 6.42 1.96
C ARG A 188 10.97 5.69 0.68
N TYR A 189 11.37 6.26 -0.46
CA TYR A 189 11.01 5.78 -1.78
C TYR A 189 12.18 5.07 -2.43
N TYR A 190 11.93 3.90 -2.99
CA TYR A 190 12.97 3.04 -3.54
C TYR A 190 12.59 2.45 -4.88
N ARG A 191 13.60 2.33 -5.75
CA ARG A 191 13.57 1.40 -6.88
C ARG A 191 14.38 0.18 -6.51
N LEU A 192 13.73 -0.98 -6.52
CA LEU A 192 14.35 -2.28 -6.27
C LEU A 192 14.90 -2.82 -7.59
N GLY A 193 16.15 -3.30 -7.57
CA GLY A 193 16.81 -3.96 -8.69
C GLY A 193 16.84 -5.46 -8.50
N GLY A 194 16.57 -6.21 -9.58
CA GLY A 194 16.56 -7.67 -9.65
C GLY A 194 16.46 -8.11 -11.12
N GLU A 195 15.84 -9.27 -11.37
CA GLU A 195 15.44 -9.64 -12.75
C GLU A 195 14.42 -8.64 -13.35
N GLN A 196 13.65 -7.99 -12.47
CA GLN A 196 12.72 -6.91 -12.80
C GLN A 196 12.98 -5.70 -11.91
N HIS A 197 12.53 -4.54 -12.36
CA HIS A 197 12.52 -3.33 -11.54
C HIS A 197 11.17 -3.18 -10.85
N TRP A 198 11.20 -3.04 -9.54
CA TRP A 198 10.02 -2.69 -8.74
C TRP A 198 10.22 -1.36 -8.05
N TYR A 199 9.13 -0.79 -7.61
CA TYR A 199 9.14 0.46 -6.86
C TYR A 199 8.36 0.25 -5.58
N THR A 200 8.88 0.76 -4.48
CA THR A 200 8.28 0.58 -3.16
C THR A 200 8.45 1.84 -2.32
N THR A 201 7.56 1.97 -1.34
CA THR A 201 7.65 2.94 -0.25
C THR A 201 7.82 2.18 1.05
N VAL A 202 8.84 2.53 1.84
CA VAL A 202 9.03 2.02 3.19
C VAL A 202 8.49 3.08 4.17
N TYR A 203 7.62 2.67 5.07
CA TYR A 203 6.97 3.52 6.07
C TYR A 203 7.66 3.31 7.42
N LEU A 204 8.10 4.40 8.03
CA LEU A 204 8.91 4.39 9.24
C LEU A 204 8.20 5.13 10.38
N ASP A 205 8.36 4.63 11.60
CA ASP A 205 7.99 5.34 12.82
C ASP A 205 9.07 6.36 13.25
N GLU A 206 8.86 7.01 14.40
CA GLU A 206 9.82 7.97 14.98
C GLU A 206 11.22 7.38 15.23
N ALA A 207 11.29 6.07 15.50
CA ALA A 207 12.53 5.36 15.79
C ALA A 207 13.15 4.73 14.53
N GLU A 208 12.69 5.13 13.34
CA GLU A 208 13.11 4.59 12.05
C GLU A 208 12.88 3.07 11.88
N ARG A 209 11.92 2.50 12.63
CA ARG A 209 11.53 1.10 12.49
C ARG A 209 10.54 0.94 11.34
N VAL A 210 10.70 -0.13 10.56
CA VAL A 210 9.80 -0.44 9.44
C VAL A 210 8.42 -0.83 9.96
N VAL A 211 7.41 -0.01 9.64
CA VAL A 211 5.99 -0.25 9.97
C VAL A 211 5.28 -0.97 8.84
N PHE A 212 5.58 -0.58 7.59
CA PHE A 212 4.97 -1.13 6.40
C PHE A 212 5.89 -0.95 5.19
N VAL A 213 5.71 -1.82 4.18
CA VAL A 213 6.36 -1.72 2.87
C VAL A 213 5.30 -1.84 1.79
N ASP A 214 5.14 -0.80 1.00
CA ASP A 214 4.25 -0.82 -0.18
C ASP A 214 4.77 -1.83 -1.20
N HIS A 215 3.88 -2.51 -1.91
CA HIS A 215 4.29 -3.31 -3.06
C HIS A 215 3.56 -2.82 -4.31
N PRO A 216 4.25 -2.86 -5.47
CA PRO A 216 3.65 -2.42 -6.73
C PRO A 216 2.48 -3.32 -7.16
#